data_AF-A0A7V9PGC8-F1
#
_entry.id   AF-A0A7V9PGC8-F1
#
_cell.length_a   1.000
_cell.length_b   1.000
_cell.length_c   1.000
_cell.angle_alpha   90.00
_cell.angle_beta   90.00
_cell.angle_gamma   90.00
#
_symmetry.space_group_name_H-M   'P 1'
#
loop_
_entity.id
_entity.type
_entity.pdbx_description
1 polymer ?
#
loop_
_entity_poly.entity_id
_entity_poly.type
_entity_poly.pdbx_seq_one_letter_code
_entity_poly.pdbx_strand_id
1 'polypeptide(L)'
;GRGAPRLGAVVAAAGEGYLDAGPLPPLASRRTYQLWADVNGSTVSLGLLGPDPEVTRFTVPEGTGRIEVTEEPVPGRLTPSSPVVTATLTSRA
;
A
#
# COMPACT_ATOMS: atom_id res chain seq x y z
N GLY A 1 23.59 6.27 2.18
CA GLY A 1 22.42 5.55 2.71
C GLY A 1 21.29 5.69 1.72
N ARG A 2 20.65 4.60 1.30
CA ARG A 2 19.50 4.69 0.40
C ARG A 2 18.35 5.38 1.15
N GLY A 3 17.77 6.42 0.57
CA GLY A 3 16.57 7.06 1.13
C GLY A 3 15.41 6.07 1.17
N ALA A 4 14.38 6.37 1.98
CA ALA A 4 13.17 5.56 2.03
C ALA A 4 12.56 5.41 0.61
N PRO A 5 12.02 4.23 0.26
CA PRO A 5 11.41 4.02 -1.05
C PRO A 5 10.27 5.01 -1.27
N ARG A 6 10.15 5.50 -2.52
CA ARG A 6 9.06 6.37 -2.95
C ARG A 6 8.29 5.65 -4.04
N LEU A 7 6.99 5.55 -3.87
CA LEU A 7 6.10 4.86 -4.81
C LEU A 7 5.25 5.90 -5.56
N GLY A 8 4.95 5.61 -6.82
CA GLY A 8 3.99 6.37 -7.61
C GLY A 8 2.61 5.71 -7.54
N ALA A 9 1.55 6.48 -7.43
CA ALA A 9 0.19 5.95 -7.51
C ALA A 9 -0.73 6.91 -8.29
N VAL A 10 -1.71 6.33 -8.98
CA VAL A 10 -2.80 7.06 -9.63
C VAL A 10 -4.13 6.46 -9.17
N VAL A 11 -5.12 7.31 -8.92
CA VAL A 11 -6.48 6.89 -8.53
C VAL A 11 -7.47 7.56 -9.49
N ALA A 12 -8.27 6.74 -10.18
CA ALA A 12 -9.32 7.20 -11.06
C ALA A 12 -10.55 7.68 -10.26
N ALA A 13 -11.45 8.43 -10.92
CA ALA A 13 -12.65 9.00 -10.28
C ALA A 13 -13.58 7.96 -9.63
N ALA A 14 -13.51 6.69 -10.05
CA ALA A 14 -14.29 5.58 -9.48
C ALA A 14 -13.58 4.85 -8.30
N GLY A 15 -12.47 5.40 -7.79
CA GLY A 15 -11.68 4.81 -6.70
C GLY A 15 -10.74 3.69 -7.14
N GLU A 16 -10.72 3.32 -8.42
CA GLU A 16 -9.75 2.37 -8.96
C GLU A 16 -8.34 2.98 -8.95
N GLY A 17 -7.41 2.33 -8.26
CA GLY A 17 -6.04 2.77 -8.09
C GLY A 17 -5.02 1.83 -8.72
N TYR A 18 -3.90 2.39 -9.16
CA TYR A 18 -2.70 1.66 -9.58
C TYR A 18 -1.50 2.19 -8.80
N LEU A 19 -0.77 1.27 -8.17
CA LEU A 19 0.44 1.54 -7.41
C LEU A 19 1.64 0.97 -8.18
N ASP A 20 2.61 1.81 -8.49
CA ASP A 20 3.94 1.38 -8.93
C ASP A 20 4.78 1.04 -7.69
N ALA A 21 4.81 -0.26 -7.37
CA ALA A 21 5.53 -0.82 -6.23
C ALA A 21 6.91 -1.40 -6.62
N GLY A 22 7.29 -1.34 -7.90
CA GLY A 22 8.59 -1.81 -8.40
C GLY A 22 9.84 -1.19 -7.74
N PRO A 23 9.77 0.04 -7.16
CA PRO A 23 10.87 0.56 -6.36
C PRO A 23 11.09 -0.14 -5.00
N LEU A 24 10.18 -1.01 -4.56
CA LEU A 24 10.35 -1.78 -3.33
C LEU A 24 11.40 -2.89 -3.53
N PRO A 25 12.31 -3.11 -2.57
CA PRO A 25 13.24 -4.22 -2.66
C PRO A 25 12.50 -5.56 -2.52
N PRO A 26 12.93 -6.61 -3.24
CA PRO A 26 12.37 -7.95 -3.08
C PRO A 26 12.61 -8.47 -1.67
N LEU A 27 11.59 -9.14 -1.12
CA LEU A 27 11.60 -9.71 0.22
C LEU A 27 12.09 -11.16 0.24
N ALA A 28 12.54 -11.60 1.41
CA ALA A 28 12.85 -13.01 1.65
C ALA A 28 11.59 -13.90 1.48
N SER A 29 11.81 -15.14 1.05
CA SER A 29 10.75 -16.14 0.90
C SER A 29 9.89 -16.25 2.16
N ARG A 30 8.55 -16.14 2.01
CA ARG A 30 7.47 -16.13 3.03
C ARG A 30 7.00 -14.77 3.55
N ARG A 31 7.72 -13.69 3.25
CA ARG A 31 7.23 -12.33 3.54
C ARG A 31 6.41 -11.80 2.38
N THR A 32 5.63 -10.77 2.63
CA THR A 32 4.87 -10.07 1.59
C THR A 32 4.76 -8.61 1.95
N TYR A 33 4.72 -7.75 0.93
CA TYR A 33 4.15 -6.43 1.13
C TYR A 33 2.63 -6.52 1.20
N GLN A 34 2.02 -5.67 2.02
CA GLN A 34 0.57 -5.51 2.10
C GLN A 34 0.25 -4.02 2.05
N LEU A 35 -0.80 -3.68 1.30
CA LEU A 35 -1.32 -2.32 1.16
C LEU A 35 -2.53 -2.15 2.06
N TRP A 36 -2.56 -1.02 2.76
CA TRP A 36 -3.62 -0.67 3.70
C TRP A 36 -4.12 0.75 3.46
N ALA A 37 -5.37 0.98 3.86
CA ALA A 37 -5.98 2.31 3.95
C ALA A 37 -6.39 2.60 5.39
N ASP A 38 -6.30 3.87 5.77
CA ASP A 38 -7.07 4.44 6.88
C ASP A 38 -8.39 5.00 6.30
N VAL A 39 -9.49 4.34 6.65
CA VAL A 39 -10.85 4.70 6.25
C VAL A 39 -11.60 5.15 7.50
N ASN A 40 -11.81 6.46 7.64
CA ASN A 40 -12.49 7.05 8.79
C ASN A 40 -11.91 6.57 10.16
N GLY A 41 -10.58 6.45 10.26
CA GLY A 41 -9.88 5.98 11.47
C GLY A 41 -9.87 4.46 11.67
N SER A 42 -10.39 3.69 10.71
CA SER A 42 -10.28 2.22 10.68
C SER A 42 -9.25 1.79 9.64
N THR A 43 -8.32 0.93 10.03
CA THR A 43 -7.37 0.33 9.10
C THR A 43 -8.01 -0.81 8.32
N VAL A 44 -7.96 -0.73 6.99
CA VAL A 44 -8.53 -1.70 6.06
C VAL A 44 -7.43 -2.22 5.14
N SER A 45 -7.33 -3.54 5.01
CA SER A 45 -6.44 -4.16 4.01
C SER A 45 -7.00 -3.95 2.60
N LEU A 46 -6.19 -3.37 1.71
CA LEU A 46 -6.55 -3.19 0.30
C LEU A 46 -6.01 -4.32 -0.58
N GLY A 47 -5.04 -5.09 -0.10
CA GLY A 47 -4.53 -6.25 -0.80
C GLY A 47 -3.09 -6.62 -0.46
N LEU A 48 -2.73 -7.86 -0.80
CA LEU A 48 -1.36 -8.36 -0.75
C LEU A 48 -0.67 -8.00 -2.06
N LEU A 49 0.53 -7.40 -1.98
CA LEU A 49 1.33 -7.07 -3.16
C LEU A 49 2.31 -8.21 -3.52
N GLY A 50 2.59 -9.10 -2.57
CA GLY A 50 3.58 -10.16 -2.74
C GLY A 50 5.00 -9.76 -2.29
N PRO A 51 5.97 -10.67 -2.40
CA PRO A 51 7.35 -10.44 -1.98
C PRO A 51 8.17 -9.57 -2.94
N ASP A 52 7.78 -9.49 -4.22
CA ASP A 52 8.48 -8.74 -5.27
C ASP A 52 7.45 -8.08 -6.20
N PRO A 53 6.84 -6.97 -5.77
CA PRO A 53 5.71 -6.37 -6.48
C PRO A 53 6.16 -5.43 -7.59
N GLU A 54 5.43 -5.45 -8.71
CA GLU A 54 5.56 -4.44 -9.77
C GLU A 54 4.39 -3.45 -9.70
N VAL A 55 3.53 -3.39 -10.72
CA VAL A 55 2.31 -2.58 -10.71
C VAL A 55 1.18 -3.38 -10.11
N THR A 56 0.56 -2.85 -9.06
CA THR A 56 -0.60 -3.48 -8.41
C THR A 56 -1.84 -2.60 -8.55
N ARG A 57 -2.95 -3.22 -8.97
CA ARG A 57 -4.27 -2.61 -8.95
C ARG A 57 -4.89 -2.75 -7.56
N PHE A 58 -5.54 -1.70 -7.09
CA PHE A 58 -6.28 -1.70 -5.84
C PHE A 58 -7.55 -0.84 -5.97
N THR A 59 -8.44 -0.91 -4.98
CA THR A 59 -9.60 -0.03 -4.89
C THR A 59 -9.46 0.82 -3.65
N VAL A 60 -9.66 2.12 -3.78
CA VAL A 60 -9.67 3.09 -2.70
C VAL A 60 -11.11 3.22 -2.19
N PRO A 61 -11.40 2.80 -0.95
CA PRO A 61 -12.70 3.05 -0.34
C PRO A 61 -12.95 4.55 -0.17
N GLU A 62 -14.21 4.97 -0.25
CA GLU A 62 -14.60 6.35 0.07
C GLU A 62 -14.19 6.72 1.52
N GLY A 63 -13.77 7.95 1.73
CA GLY A 63 -13.28 8.41 3.02
C GLY A 63 -11.85 7.96 3.37
N THR A 64 -11.12 7.35 2.44
CA THR A 64 -9.69 7.06 2.64
C THR A 64 -8.89 8.36 2.70
N GLY A 65 -8.30 8.66 3.86
CA GLY A 65 -7.41 9.81 4.03
C GLY A 65 -5.93 9.48 3.86
N ARG A 66 -5.55 8.23 4.09
CA ARG A 66 -4.17 7.77 4.10
C ARG A 66 -4.07 6.34 3.60
N ILE A 67 -2.97 6.04 2.91
CA ILE A 67 -2.56 4.67 2.57
C ILE A 67 -1.16 4.39 3.11
N GLU A 68 -0.89 3.13 3.36
CA GLU A 68 0.40 2.65 3.85
C GLU A 68 0.77 1.30 3.26
N VAL A 69 2.07 1.09 3.08
CA VAL A 69 2.63 -0.21 2.69
C VAL A 69 3.48 -0.71 3.84
N THR A 70 3.27 -1.97 4.22
CA THR A 70 4.01 -2.66 5.27
C THR A 70 4.71 -3.88 4.72
N GLU A 71 5.82 -4.25 5.34
CA GLU A 71 6.41 -5.58 5.17
C GLU A 71 5.79 -6.52 6.22
N GLU A 72 5.04 -7.51 5.78
CA GLU A 72 4.41 -8.48 6.66
C GLU A 72 5.19 -9.81 6.69
N PRO A 73 5.48 -10.35 7.89
CA PRO A 73 6.19 -11.63 8.02
C PRO A 73 5.32 -12.83 7.63
N VAL A 74 3.98 -12.65 7.59
CA VAL A 74 3.03 -13.62 7.06
C VAL A 74 1.94 -12.90 6.27
N PRO A 75 1.44 -13.46 5.15
CA PRO A 75 0.36 -12.85 4.39
C PRO A 75 -0.97 -12.80 5.14
N GLY A 76 -1.79 -11.81 4.82
CA GLY A 76 -3.20 -11.75 5.24
C GLY A 76 -3.40 -11.36 6.71
N ARG A 77 -2.50 -10.54 7.25
CA ARG A 77 -2.67 -10.02 8.60
C ARG A 77 -3.95 -9.18 8.71
N LEU A 78 -4.47 -9.09 9.94
CA LEU A 78 -5.62 -8.24 10.30
C LEU A 78 -5.19 -6.84 10.77
N THR A 79 -3.94 -6.68 11.18
CA THR A 79 -3.37 -5.40 11.61
C THR A 79 -2.00 -5.20 10.95
N PRO A 80 -1.68 -3.96 10.51
CA PRO A 80 -0.42 -3.65 9.86
C PRO A 80 0.76 -3.76 10.83
N SER A 81 1.91 -4.21 10.30
CA SER A 81 3.22 -3.99 10.91
C SER A 81 3.64 -2.51 10.74
N SER A 82 4.87 -2.15 11.13
CA SER A 82 5.36 -0.78 10.91
C SER A 82 5.45 -0.44 9.41
N PRO A 83 4.98 0.74 8.98
CA PRO A 83 4.97 1.11 7.57
C PRO A 83 6.38 1.36 7.07
N VAL A 84 6.65 0.85 5.86
CA VAL A 84 7.86 1.19 5.08
C VAL A 84 7.60 2.39 4.16
N VAL A 85 6.34 2.61 3.80
CA VAL A 85 5.86 3.75 3.03
C VAL A 85 4.52 4.21 3.61
N THR A 86 4.33 5.53 3.70
CA THR A 86 3.05 6.15 4.05
C THR A 86 2.78 7.29 3.06
N ALA A 87 1.54 7.41 2.60
CA ALA A 87 1.11 8.50 1.74
C ALA A 87 -0.28 9.00 2.13
N THR A 88 -0.47 10.32 2.10
CA THR A 88 -1.79 10.94 2.21
C THR A 88 -2.43 11.00 0.83
N LEU A 89 -3.67 10.53 0.71
CA LEU A 89 -4.43 10.74 -0.51
C LEU A 89 -5.06 12.12 -0.44
N THR A 90 -4.56 13.04 -1.26
CA THR A 90 -5.21 14.34 -1.46
C THR A 90 -6.13 14.22 -2.65
N SER A 91 -7.44 14.35 -2.44
CA SER A 91 -8.35 14.63 -3.56
C SER A 91 -7.92 15.97 -4.17
N ARG A 92 -7.67 16.00 -5.49
CA ARG A 92 -7.67 17.27 -6.19
C ARG A 92 -9.12 17.58 -6.54
N ALA A 93 -9.66 18.60 -5.88
CA ALA A 93 -10.90 19.26 -6.27
C ALA A 93 -10.75 19.96 -7.62
#